data_AF-A0A820YVI7-F1
#
_entry.id   AF-A0A820YVI7-F1
#
_cell.length_a   1.000
_cell.length_b   1.000
_cell.length_c   1.000
_cell.angle_alpha   90.00
_cell.angle_beta   90.00
_cell.angle_gamma   90.00
#
_symmetry.space_group_name_H-M   'P 1'
#
loop_
_entity.id
_entity.type
_entity.pdbx_description
1 polymer ?
#
loop_
_entity_poly.entity_id
_entity_poly.type
_entity_poly.pdbx_seq_one_letter_code
_entity_poly.pdbx_strand_id
1 'polypeptide(L)'
;MKIIFDSGSTKSFINQIALKRTQHLPIHFNKQHYIMADGCTTFEVIGTVRIFIELNYIKTNIIVGVVNFLCINCILGMDYITKYKVNINNKRKQVQVYTASQKITIPMKDQSEKIRIICRTEKSEY
;
A
#
# COMPACT_ATOMS: atom_id res chain seq x y z
N MET A 1 -0.72 6.82 -7.55
CA MET A 1 -0.05 5.63 -6.94
C MET A 1 -1.12 4.66 -6.45
N LYS A 2 -0.97 3.34 -6.65
CA LYS A 2 -1.88 2.36 -6.02
C LYS A 2 -1.37 2.06 -4.60
N ILE A 3 -2.20 2.28 -3.59
CA ILE A 3 -1.81 2.17 -2.18
C ILE A 3 -2.73 1.16 -1.51
N ILE A 4 -2.19 0.32 -0.64
CA ILE A 4 -2.96 -0.52 0.28
C ILE A 4 -2.75 0.00 1.70
N PHE A 5 -3.83 0.14 2.45
CA PHE A 5 -3.78 0.29 3.90
C PHE A 5 -3.88 -1.11 4.50
N ASP A 6 -2.83 -1.55 5.20
CA ASP A 6 -2.69 -2.92 5.67
C ASP A 6 -2.49 -2.96 7.18
N SER A 7 -3.55 -3.34 7.90
CA SER A 7 -3.48 -3.52 9.35
C SER A 7 -2.70 -4.77 9.78
N GLY A 8 -2.42 -5.70 8.85
CA GLY A 8 -1.62 -6.90 9.11
C GLY A 8 -0.10 -6.65 9.06
N SER A 9 0.33 -5.53 8.50
CA SER A 9 1.75 -5.16 8.44
C SER A 9 2.13 -4.16 9.53
N THR A 10 3.20 -4.44 10.29
CA THR A 10 3.69 -3.48 11.30
C THR A 10 4.41 -2.27 10.68
N LYS A 11 4.97 -2.43 9.48
CA LYS A 11 5.76 -1.41 8.77
C LYS A 11 5.17 -1.09 7.41
N SER A 12 5.47 0.11 6.93
CA SER A 12 5.14 0.55 5.58
C SER A 12 6.27 0.24 4.59
N PHE A 13 5.91 -0.09 3.35
CA PHE A 13 6.86 -0.47 2.29
C PHE A 13 6.52 0.21 0.97
N ILE A 14 7.53 0.47 0.14
CA ILE A 14 7.37 1.02 -1.20
C ILE A 14 8.20 0.23 -2.21
N ASN A 15 7.59 -0.05 -3.36
CA ASN A 15 8.28 -0.62 -4.50
C ASN A 15 9.29 0.39 -5.06
N GLN A 16 10.52 -0.04 -5.33
CA GLN A 16 11.59 0.80 -5.89
C GLN A 16 11.18 1.54 -7.18
N ILE A 17 10.38 0.90 -8.04
CA ILE A 17 9.83 1.52 -9.26
C ILE A 17 8.88 2.67 -8.92
N ALA A 18 8.04 2.51 -7.89
CA ALA A 18 7.14 3.55 -7.44
C ALA A 18 7.88 4.70 -6.74
N LEU A 19 8.95 4.38 -6.00
CA LEU A 19 9.79 5.36 -5.33
C LEU A 19 10.38 6.36 -6.33
N LYS A 20 10.86 5.92 -7.50
CA LYS A 20 11.38 6.79 -8.57
C LYS A 20 10.41 7.89 -9.03
N ARG A 21 9.11 7.72 -8.77
CA ARG A 21 8.04 8.65 -9.16
C ARG A 21 7.40 9.34 -7.95
N THR A 22 7.96 9.17 -6.76
CA THR A 22 7.43 9.67 -5.50
C THR A 22 8.40 10.70 -4.94
N GLN A 23 7.90 11.80 -4.38
CA GLN A 23 8.78 12.75 -3.69
C GLN A 23 9.34 12.09 -2.42
N HIS A 24 10.66 12.07 -2.28
CA HIS A 24 11.33 11.40 -1.17
C HIS A 24 12.66 12.08 -0.80
N LEU A 25 13.10 11.86 0.43
CA LEU A 25 14.46 12.18 0.87
C LEU A 25 15.46 11.11 0.37
N PRO A 26 16.79 11.31 0.50
CA PRO A 26 17.75 10.27 0.17
C PRO A 26 17.48 8.96 0.92
N ILE A 27 17.74 7.83 0.25
CA ILE A 27 17.57 6.50 0.83
C ILE A 27 18.69 6.27 1.85
N HIS A 28 18.31 5.83 3.05
CA HIS A 28 19.25 5.30 4.02
C HIS A 28 19.40 3.79 3.78
N PHE A 29 20.50 3.40 3.13
CA PHE A 29 20.79 2.01 2.80
C PHE A 29 21.08 1.20 4.06
N ASN A 30 20.26 0.19 4.29
CA ASN A 30 20.43 -0.78 5.37
C ASN A 30 19.63 -2.03 4.98
N LYS A 31 20.34 -3.05 4.49
CA LYS A 31 19.72 -4.27 3.98
C LYS A 31 19.22 -5.13 5.13
N GLN A 32 17.94 -5.49 5.08
CA GLN A 32 17.32 -6.35 6.08
C GLN A 32 16.26 -7.24 5.44
N HIS A 33 16.03 -8.40 6.03
CA HIS A 33 14.94 -9.30 5.63
C HIS A 33 13.72 -9.03 6.51
N TYR A 34 12.54 -8.99 5.90
CA TYR A 34 11.28 -8.81 6.61
C TYR A 34 10.40 -10.03 6.42
N ILE A 35 9.86 -10.57 7.51
CA ILE A 35 8.98 -11.75 7.52
C ILE A 35 7.56 -11.32 7.16
N MET A 36 6.93 -12.03 6.24
CA MET A 36 5.56 -11.79 5.81
C MET A 36 4.54 -12.35 6.80
N ALA A 37 3.27 -12.01 6.60
CA ALA A 37 2.18 -12.42 7.50
C ALA A 37 1.97 -13.94 7.59
N ASP A 38 2.52 -14.73 6.66
CA ASP A 38 2.48 -16.20 6.73
C ASP A 38 3.50 -16.80 7.72
N GLY A 39 4.40 -15.97 8.27
CA GLY A 39 5.44 -16.38 9.20
C GLY A 39 6.61 -17.17 8.59
N CYS A 40 6.56 -17.45 7.29
CA CYS A 40 7.50 -18.36 6.62
C CYS A 40 8.24 -17.68 5.46
N THR A 41 7.57 -16.81 4.72
CA THR A 41 8.19 -16.09 3.59
C THR A 41 8.82 -14.80 4.05
N THR A 42 9.89 -14.41 3.35
CA THR A 42 10.59 -13.16 3.61
C THR A 42 10.81 -12.39 2.31
N PHE A 43 11.01 -11.08 2.42
CA PHE A 43 11.50 -10.26 1.32
C PHE A 43 12.63 -9.34 1.78
N GLU A 44 13.53 -9.00 0.85
CA GLU A 44 14.65 -8.10 1.11
C GLU A 44 14.19 -6.64 1.03
N VAL A 45 14.46 -5.89 2.10
CA VAL A 45 14.37 -4.44 2.17
C VAL A 45 15.77 -3.87 1.94
N ILE A 46 15.94 -3.05 0.91
CA ILE A 46 17.21 -2.45 0.47
C ILE A 46 17.68 -1.39 1.48
N GLY A 47 16.72 -0.70 2.08
CA GLY A 47 16.95 0.41 2.99
C GLY A 47 15.64 1.08 3.36
N THR A 48 15.74 2.20 4.05
CA THR A 48 14.56 2.99 4.44
C THR A 48 14.62 4.38 3.84
N VAL A 49 13.46 4.97 3.58
CA VAL A 49 13.38 6.30 3.00
C VAL A 49 12.15 7.03 3.51
N ARG A 50 12.27 8.34 3.75
CA ARG A 50 11.11 9.18 4.04
C ARG A 50 10.46 9.58 2.72
N ILE A 51 9.21 9.17 2.53
CA ILE A 51 8.39 9.57 1.38
C ILE A 51 7.35 10.59 1.81
N PHE A 52 6.93 11.41 0.86
CA PHE A 52 5.80 12.32 1.00
C PHE A 52 4.64 11.79 0.17
N ILE A 53 3.48 11.63 0.80
CA ILE A 53 2.27 11.08 0.18
C ILE A 53 1.23 12.17 0.13
N GLU A 54 0.73 12.45 -1.07
CA GLU A 54 -0.38 13.37 -1.28
C GLU A 54 -1.67 12.56 -1.50
N LEU A 55 -2.62 12.75 -0.59
CA LEU A 55 -3.95 12.15 -0.64
C LEU A 55 -4.98 13.29 -0.79
N ASN A 56 -5.41 13.52 -2.03
CA ASN A 56 -6.14 14.71 -2.47
C ASN A 56 -5.40 16.00 -2.04
N TYR A 57 -5.91 16.75 -1.06
CA TYR A 57 -5.33 18.01 -0.58
C TYR A 57 -4.51 17.84 0.71
N ILE A 58 -4.39 16.62 1.24
CA ILE A 58 -3.61 16.34 2.45
C ILE A 58 -2.24 15.82 2.06
N LYS A 59 -1.20 16.46 2.59
CA LYS A 59 0.19 15.98 2.48
C LYS A 59 0.60 15.30 3.78
N THR A 60 0.96 14.03 3.69
CA THR A 60 1.50 13.23 4.79
C THR A 60 2.92 12.77 4.48
N ASN A 61 3.61 12.24 5.49
CA ASN A 61 4.93 11.67 5.31
C ASN A 61 5.12 10.46 6.22
N ILE A 62 5.93 9.51 5.78
CA ILE A 62 6.24 8.31 6.55
C ILE A 62 7.61 7.77 6.12
N ILE A 63 8.29 7.06 7.04
CA ILE A 63 9.49 6.31 6.71
C ILE A 63 9.03 4.91 6.27
N VAL A 64 9.44 4.51 5.07
CA VAL A 64 9.06 3.22 4.48
C VAL A 64 10.30 2.39 4.17
N GLY A 65 10.16 1.06 4.20
CA GLY A 65 11.15 0.16 3.64
C GLY A 65 11.08 0.16 2.11
N VAL A 66 12.23 0.25 1.45
CA VAL A 66 12.34 0.15 -0.02
C VAL A 66 12.58 -1.28 -0.41
N VAL A 67 11.77 -1.81 -1.30
CA VAL A 67 11.84 -3.21 -1.76
C VAL A 67 11.89 -3.29 -3.28
N ASN A 68 12.59 -4.28 -3.81
CA ASN A 68 12.77 -4.44 -5.26
C ASN A 68 11.44 -4.71 -5.98
N PHE A 69 10.62 -5.60 -5.41
CA PHE A 69 9.38 -6.04 -6.03
C PHE A 69 8.23 -6.13 -5.01
N LEU A 70 7.13 -5.46 -5.33
CA LEU A 70 5.81 -5.64 -4.72
C LEU A 70 4.77 -5.61 -5.83
N CYS A 71 3.70 -6.38 -5.67
CA CYS A 71 2.54 -6.37 -6.57
C CYS A 71 1.75 -5.05 -6.52
N ILE A 72 2.06 -4.19 -5.55
CA ILE A 72 1.47 -2.87 -5.33
C ILE A 72 2.58 -1.81 -5.29
N ASN A 73 2.22 -0.53 -5.49
CA ASN A 73 3.22 0.53 -5.42
C ASN A 73 3.68 0.78 -3.98
N CYS A 74 2.75 0.82 -3.01
CA CYS A 74 3.05 1.13 -1.62
C CYS A 74 2.05 0.44 -0.67
N ILE A 75 2.58 -0.12 0.40
CA ILE A 75 1.84 -0.69 1.53
C ILE A 75 2.00 0.28 2.70
N LEU A 76 0.89 0.77 3.24
CA LEU A 76 0.84 1.59 4.45
C LEU A 76 0.41 0.72 5.61
N GLY A 77 1.39 0.34 6.43
CA GLY A 77 1.20 -0.52 7.59
C GLY A 77 0.66 0.22 8.82
N MET A 78 0.72 -0.46 9.96
CA MET A 78 0.28 0.05 11.26
C MET A 78 1.07 1.27 11.72
N ASP A 79 2.32 1.44 11.30
CA ASP A 79 3.10 2.66 11.52
C ASP A 79 2.45 3.90 10.91
N TYR A 80 1.93 3.82 9.69
CA TYR A 80 1.18 4.89 9.06
C TYR A 80 -0.23 5.02 9.65
N ILE A 81 -0.93 3.89 9.81
CA ILE A 81 -2.32 3.83 10.30
C ILE A 81 -2.41 4.47 11.68
N THR A 82 -1.53 4.11 12.61
CA THR A 82 -1.51 4.68 13.96
C THR A 82 -1.09 6.15 13.93
N LYS A 83 -0.06 6.52 13.16
CA LYS A 83 0.42 7.91 13.06
C LYS A 83 -0.68 8.88 12.61
N TYR A 84 -1.49 8.47 11.64
CA TYR A 84 -2.54 9.31 11.06
C TYR A 84 -3.97 8.88 11.46
N LYS A 85 -4.08 8.11 12.56
CA LYS A 85 -5.35 7.60 13.13
C LYS A 85 -6.32 7.08 12.05
N VAL A 86 -5.80 6.33 11.09
CA VAL A 86 -6.55 5.91 9.92
C VAL A 86 -7.72 5.04 10.34
N ASN A 87 -8.93 5.38 9.89
CA ASN A 87 -10.14 4.59 10.14
C ASN A 87 -10.60 3.92 8.83
N ILE A 88 -10.56 2.59 8.82
CA ILE A 88 -10.95 1.74 7.70
C ILE A 88 -12.39 1.28 7.94
N ASN A 89 -13.35 1.85 7.22
CA ASN A 89 -14.75 1.48 7.35
C ASN A 89 -15.19 0.60 6.18
N ASN A 90 -15.18 -0.71 6.41
CA ASN A 90 -15.55 -1.71 5.40
C ASN A 90 -17.03 -1.66 5.01
N LYS A 91 -17.93 -1.31 5.95
CA LYS A 91 -19.37 -1.20 5.68
C LYS A 91 -19.67 -0.08 4.69
N ARG A 92 -18.98 1.04 4.82
CA ARG A 92 -19.14 2.23 3.95
C ARG A 92 -18.10 2.29 2.81
N LYS A 93 -17.25 1.25 2.68
CA LYS A 93 -16.17 1.18 1.69
C LYS A 93 -15.36 2.47 1.61
N GLN A 94 -14.91 2.98 2.76
CA GLN A 94 -14.20 4.26 2.86
C GLN A 94 -13.04 4.18 3.86
N VAL A 95 -11.97 4.90 3.55
CA VAL A 95 -10.82 5.11 4.43
C VAL A 95 -10.80 6.56 4.86
N GLN A 96 -10.71 6.82 6.16
CA GLN A 96 -10.52 8.16 6.70
C GLN A 96 -9.09 8.31 7.20
N VAL A 97 -8.43 9.40 6.82
CA VAL A 97 -7.08 9.74 7.28
C VAL A 97 -7.14 11.06 8.03
N TYR A 98 -6.55 11.09 9.22
CA TYR A 98 -6.55 12.24 10.11
C TYR A 98 -5.14 12.81 10.18
N THR A 99 -5.03 14.13 10.04
CA THR A 99 -3.83 14.90 10.36
C THR A 99 -4.11 15.81 11.55
N ALA A 100 -3.12 16.60 11.98
CA ALA A 100 -3.31 17.54 13.09
C ALA A 100 -4.45 18.54 12.85
N SER A 101 -4.71 18.93 11.61
CA SER A 101 -5.68 19.99 11.27
C SER A 101 -6.78 19.55 10.30
N GLN A 102 -6.67 18.39 9.65
CA GLN A 102 -7.55 18.00 8.56
C GLN A 102 -7.96 16.53 8.66
N LYS A 103 -9.18 16.23 8.18
CA LYS A 103 -9.68 14.88 7.97
C LYS A 103 -10.06 14.73 6.50
N ILE A 104 -9.60 13.66 5.88
CA ILE A 104 -10.04 13.26 4.54
C ILE A 104 -10.77 11.93 4.59
N THR A 105 -11.79 11.79 3.75
CA THR A 105 -12.46 10.52 3.47
C THR A 105 -12.17 10.15 2.02
N ILE A 106 -11.63 8.95 1.81
CA ILE A 106 -11.26 8.41 0.50
C ILE A 106 -12.13 7.17 0.26
N PRO A 107 -12.86 7.08 -0.87
CA PRO A 107 -13.58 5.86 -1.20
C PRO A 107 -12.58 4.72 -1.49
N MET A 108 -12.84 3.54 -0.95
CA MET A 108 -12.15 2.32 -1.38
C MET A 108 -12.61 2.03 -2.80
N LYS A 109 -11.69 2.03 -3.77
CA LYS A 109 -12.03 1.59 -5.12
C LYS A 109 -12.28 0.08 -5.11
N ASP A 110 -13.49 -0.32 -5.41
CA ASP A 110 -13.82 -1.72 -5.69
C ASP A 110 -13.34 -2.03 -7.11
N GLN A 111 -12.51 -3.06 -7.30
CA GLN A 111 -12.13 -3.55 -8.64
C GLN A 111 -13.20 -4.49 -9.22
N SER A 112 -14.41 -4.50 -8.67
CA SER A 112 -15.52 -5.38 -9.05
C SER A 112 -16.19 -5.05 -10.39
N GLU A 113 -15.66 -4.10 -11.16
CA GLU A 113 -15.96 -3.98 -12.60
C GLU A 113 -14.82 -4.56 -13.44
N LYS A 114 -14.67 -5.89 -13.41
CA LYS A 114 -14.04 -6.65 -14.49
C LYS A 114 -14.92 -7.82 -14.88
N ILE A 115 -15.66 -7.59 -15.97
CA ILE A 115 -16.21 -8.52 -16.97
C ILE A 115 -16.07 -9.99 -16.57
N ARG A 116 -17.21 -10.63 -16.28
CA ARG A 116 -17.31 -12.10 -16.31
C ARG A 116 -17.02 -12.55 -17.74
N ILE A 117 -15.79 -12.95 -18.03
CA ILE A 117 -15.52 -13.75 -19.22
C ILE A 117 -16.13 -15.12 -18.92
N ILE A 118 -17.31 -15.37 -19.47
CA ILE A 118 -17.92 -16.68 -19.47
C ILE A 118 -17.06 -17.53 -20.39
N CYS A 119 -16.22 -18.40 -19.83
CA CYS A 119 -15.65 -19.49 -20.60
C CYS A 119 -16.80 -20.43 -20.99
N ARG A 120 -17.35 -20.26 -22.20
CA ARG A 120 -18.18 -21.30 -22.81
C ARG A 120 -17.22 -22.40 -23.25
N THR A 121 -17.31 -23.55 -22.59
CA THR A 121 -16.74 -24.80 -23.11
C THR A 121 -17.48 -25.09 -24.42
N GLU A 122 -16.78 -25.04 -25.55
CA GLU A 122 -17.32 -25.60 -26.78
C GLU A 122 -17.55 -27.09 -26.54
N LYS A 123 -18.79 -27.54 -26.75
CA LYS A 123 -19.09 -28.97 -26.83
C LYS A 123 -18.35 -29.49 -28.07
N SER A 124 -17.33 -30.31 -27.88
CA SER A 124 -16.90 -31.24 -28.93
C SER A 124 -18.00 -32.27 -29.10
N GLU A 125 -18.73 -32.18 -30.21
CA GLU A 125 -19.53 -33.28 -30.73
C GLU A 125 -18.54 -34.28 -31.36
N TYR A 126 -18.59 -35.53 -30.88
CA TYR A 126 -18.03 -36.71 -31.54
C TYR A 126 -19.14 -37.39 -32.33
#